data_AF-A0A846NDG0-F1
#
_entry.id   AF-A0A846NDG0-F1
#
_cell.length_a   1.000
_cell.length_b   1.000
_cell.length_c   1.000
_cell.angle_alpha   90.00
_cell.angle_beta   90.00
_cell.angle_gamma   90.00
#
_symmetry.space_group_name_H-M   'P 1'
#
loop_
_entity.id
_entity.type
_entity.pdbx_description
1 polymer ?
#
loop_
_entity_poly.entity_id
_entity_poly.type
_entity_poly.pdbx_seq_one_letter_code
_entity_poly.pdbx_strand_id
1 'polypeptide(L)'
;RITYEDLTSAARAELPATVETVVRAHEDRFIAFFNESQPLTPRMHAMELIPGIGKRLMWQILDQRERVPFGSFEDLQKRVNVTDPVKLLVRRIMNELSEDEKYKIFVRPG
;
A
#
# COMPACT_ATOMS: atom_id res chain seq x y z
N ARG A 1 9.80 11.12 19.30
CA ARG A 1 9.05 10.72 18.09
C ARG A 1 8.87 12.01 17.28
N ILE A 2 9.31 12.06 16.03
CA ILE A 2 9.15 13.23 15.17
C ILE A 2 7.84 13.01 14.41
N THR A 3 6.92 13.98 14.47
CA THR A 3 5.67 13.92 13.71
C THR A 3 5.87 14.46 12.30
N TYR A 4 4.98 14.13 11.36
CA TYR A 4 5.06 14.65 9.99
C TYR A 4 5.04 16.19 9.94
N GLU A 5 4.39 16.82 10.93
CA GLU A 5 4.30 18.28 11.07
C GLU A 5 5.64 18.91 11.48
N ASP A 6 6.48 18.18 12.22
CA ASP A 6 7.79 18.62 12.69
C ASP A 6 8.89 18.63 11.61
N LEU A 7 8.60 18.10 10.41
CA LEU A 7 9.58 18.03 9.32
C LEU A 7 9.76 19.37 8.60
N THR A 8 10.96 19.66 8.12
CA THR A 8 11.19 20.83 7.26
C THR A 8 10.50 20.65 5.90
N SER A 9 10.20 21.76 5.22
CA SER A 9 9.59 21.70 3.88
C SER A 9 10.44 20.92 2.87
N ALA A 10 11.77 20.94 3.00
CA ALA A 10 12.69 20.15 2.19
C ALA A 10 12.58 18.64 2.50
N ALA A 11 12.57 18.25 3.78
CA ALA A 11 12.39 16.86 4.18
C ALA A 11 11.03 16.29 3.75
N ARG A 12 9.97 17.11 3.76
CA ARG A 12 8.65 16.74 3.23
C ARG A 12 8.65 16.49 1.71
N ALA A 13 9.45 17.24 0.95
CA ALA A 13 9.55 17.05 -0.50
C ALA A 13 10.32 15.77 -0.89
N GLU A 14 11.29 15.34 -0.06
CA GLU A 14 12.11 14.14 -0.32
C GLU A 14 11.48 12.84 0.20
N LEU A 15 10.55 12.94 1.14
CA LEU A 15 9.88 11.80 1.76
C LEU A 15 9.25 10.82 0.76
N PRO A 16 8.49 11.25 -0.27
CA PRO A 16 7.90 10.31 -1.23
C PRO A 16 8.94 9.44 -1.95
N ALA A 17 10.07 10.03 -2.38
CA ALA A 17 11.14 9.31 -3.06
C ALA A 17 11.86 8.32 -2.11
N THR A 18 12.02 8.72 -0.85
CA THR A 18 12.59 7.85 0.18
C THR A 18 11.67 6.66 0.47
N VAL A 19 10.37 6.91 0.64
CA VAL A 19 9.36 5.85 0.84
C VAL A 19 9.31 4.93 -0.36
N GLU A 20 9.37 5.45 -1.58
CA GLU A 20 9.45 4.63 -2.80
C GLU A 20 10.65 3.68 -2.78
N THR A 21 11.82 4.19 -2.40
CA THR A 21 13.04 3.38 -2.27
C THR A 21 12.85 2.25 -1.26
N VAL A 22 12.23 2.54 -0.11
CA VAL A 22 11.90 1.54 0.92
C VAL A 22 10.89 0.51 0.41
N VAL A 23 9.86 0.94 -0.30
CA VAL A 23 8.84 0.04 -0.87
C VAL A 23 9.46 -0.94 -1.86
N ARG A 24 10.34 -0.44 -2.74
CA ARG A 24 11.07 -1.27 -3.70
C ARG A 24 12.07 -2.22 -3.03
N ALA A 25 12.80 -1.74 -2.03
CA ALA A 25 13.78 -2.57 -1.31
C ALA A 25 13.15 -3.69 -0.47
N HIS A 26 11.87 -3.54 -0.11
CA HIS A 26 11.13 -4.50 0.72
C HIS A 26 9.89 -5.04 0.01
N GLU A 27 10.01 -5.31 -1.30
CA GLU A 27 8.93 -5.79 -2.16
C GLU A 27 8.15 -6.96 -1.54
N ASP A 28 8.84 -7.97 -1.01
CA ASP A 28 8.23 -9.15 -0.37
C ASP A 28 7.20 -8.78 0.71
N ARG A 29 7.50 -7.77 1.54
CA ARG A 29 6.59 -7.31 2.61
C ARG A 29 5.28 -6.79 2.04
N PHE A 30 5.35 -6.05 0.93
CA PHE A 30 4.18 -5.44 0.33
C PHE A 30 3.41 -6.42 -0.55
N ILE A 31 4.10 -7.37 -1.19
CA ILE A 31 3.46 -8.48 -1.87
C ILE A 31 2.74 -9.40 -0.89
N ALA A 32 3.33 -9.68 0.27
CA ALA A 32 2.66 -10.39 1.35
C ALA A 32 1.35 -9.69 1.76
N PHE A 33 1.31 -8.36 1.81
CA PHE A 33 0.04 -7.64 2.05
C PHE A 33 -1.04 -7.98 1.01
N PHE A 34 -0.71 -8.04 -0.28
CA PHE A 34 -1.70 -8.44 -1.30
C PHE A 34 -2.09 -9.92 -1.19
N ASN A 35 -1.15 -10.79 -0.83
CA ASN A 35 -1.42 -12.22 -0.69
C ASN A 35 -2.23 -12.57 0.57
N GLU A 36 -2.02 -11.85 1.68
CA GLU A 36 -2.47 -12.28 3.00
C GLU A 36 -3.53 -11.37 3.64
N SER A 37 -3.70 -10.13 3.15
CA SER A 37 -4.63 -9.17 3.74
C SER A 37 -6.08 -9.68 3.76
N GLN A 38 -6.81 -9.24 4.78
CA GLN A 38 -8.15 -9.70 5.12
C GLN A 38 -9.18 -8.54 5.10
N PRO A 39 -10.48 -8.86 5.12
CA PRO A 39 -11.53 -7.89 5.39
C PRO A 39 -11.32 -7.16 6.72
N LEU A 40 -11.42 -5.83 6.73
CA LEU A 40 -11.42 -5.04 7.96
C LEU A 40 -12.81 -5.00 8.59
N THR A 41 -13.83 -5.02 7.74
CA THR A 41 -15.24 -5.14 8.14
C THR A 41 -15.96 -6.03 7.12
N PRO A 42 -17.20 -6.49 7.40
CA PRO A 42 -17.97 -7.26 6.42
C PRO A 42 -18.23 -6.53 5.08
N ARG A 43 -18.01 -5.21 5.02
CA ARG A 43 -18.27 -4.38 3.84
C ARG A 43 -17.01 -3.79 3.19
N MET A 44 -15.83 -3.99 3.79
CA MET A 44 -14.60 -3.31 3.36
C MET A 44 -13.36 -4.17 3.58
N HIS A 45 -12.59 -4.35 2.52
CA HIS A 45 -11.31 -5.07 2.52
C HIS A 45 -10.12 -4.14 2.80
N ALA A 46 -9.06 -4.63 3.45
CA ALA A 46 -7.86 -3.82 3.72
C ALA A 46 -7.20 -3.28 2.45
N MET A 47 -7.27 -4.02 1.34
CA MET A 47 -6.75 -3.55 0.03
C MET A 47 -7.45 -2.30 -0.49
N GLU A 48 -8.72 -2.08 -0.14
CA GLU A 48 -9.48 -0.90 -0.58
C GLU A 48 -8.98 0.39 0.09
N LEU A 49 -8.14 0.27 1.13
CA LEU A 49 -7.45 1.40 1.74
C LEU A 49 -6.35 1.96 0.84
N ILE A 50 -5.84 1.18 -0.12
CA ILE A 50 -4.82 1.63 -1.06
C ILE A 50 -5.48 2.57 -2.08
N PRO A 51 -5.07 3.84 -2.16
CA PRO A 51 -5.66 4.78 -3.11
C PRO A 51 -5.53 4.25 -4.54
N GLY A 52 -6.65 4.13 -5.26
CA GLY A 52 -6.69 3.57 -6.61
C GLY A 52 -7.13 2.10 -6.68
N ILE A 53 -7.23 1.39 -5.55
CA ILE A 53 -7.81 0.05 -5.48
C ILE A 53 -9.25 0.12 -5.00
N GLY A 54 -10.19 0.11 -5.94
CA GLY A 54 -11.62 -0.04 -5.65
C GLY A 54 -12.07 -1.50 -5.64
N LYS A 55 -13.35 -1.73 -5.32
CA LYS A 55 -13.96 -3.08 -5.26
C LYS A 55 -13.66 -3.98 -6.45
N ARG A 56 -13.74 -3.44 -7.67
CA ARG A 56 -13.47 -4.21 -8.90
C ARG A 56 -12.05 -4.79 -8.89
N LEU A 57 -11.05 -3.95 -8.64
CA LEU A 57 -9.66 -4.36 -8.64
C LEU A 57 -9.35 -5.27 -7.44
N MET A 58 -9.93 -4.97 -6.27
CA MET A 58 -9.84 -5.82 -5.09
C MET A 58 -10.32 -7.25 -5.37
N TRP A 59 -11.50 -7.43 -5.98
CA TRP A 59 -11.99 -8.76 -6.34
C TRP A 59 -11.09 -9.48 -7.35
N GLN A 60 -10.50 -8.75 -8.30
CA GLN A 60 -9.53 -9.34 -9.23
C GLN A 60 -8.27 -9.81 -8.51
N ILE A 61 -7.76 -9.05 -7.55
CA ILE A 61 -6.60 -9.44 -6.72
C ILE A 61 -6.92 -10.69 -5.90
N LEU A 62 -8.13 -10.78 -5.31
CA LEU A 62 -8.57 -11.95 -4.55
C LEU A 62 -8.64 -13.22 -5.43
N ASP A 63 -9.31 -13.16 -6.58
CA ASP A 63 -9.40 -14.30 -7.51
C ASP A 63 -8.01 -14.76 -7.97
N GLN A 64 -7.10 -13.81 -8.27
CA GLN A 64 -5.76 -14.15 -8.72
C GLN A 64 -4.93 -14.79 -7.60
N ARG A 65 -4.89 -14.20 -6.39
CA ARG A 65 -4.07 -14.76 -5.29
C ARG A 65 -4.54 -16.13 -4.83
N GLU A 66 -5.85 -16.42 -4.92
CA GLU A 66 -6.42 -17.74 -4.59
C GLU A 66 -5.93 -18.85 -5.53
N ARG A 67 -5.65 -18.51 -6.79
CA ARG A 67 -5.07 -19.47 -7.76
C ARG A 67 -3.59 -19.71 -7.46
N VAL A 68 -2.82 -18.63 -7.41
CA VAL A 68 -1.39 -18.62 -7.13
C VAL A 68 -1.03 -17.28 -6.47
N PRO A 69 -0.34 -17.28 -5.31
CA PRO A 69 0.14 -16.06 -4.68
C PRO A 69 1.01 -15.23 -5.64
N PHE A 70 0.96 -13.90 -5.51
CA PHE A 70 1.83 -13.02 -6.27
C PHE A 70 3.28 -13.17 -5.81
N GLY A 71 4.22 -13.18 -6.76
CA GLY A 71 5.65 -13.25 -6.47
C GLY A 71 6.38 -11.91 -6.51
N SER A 72 5.80 -10.90 -7.16
CA SER A 72 6.43 -9.59 -7.37
C SER A 72 5.39 -8.50 -7.71
N PHE A 73 5.80 -7.23 -7.65
CA PHE A 73 5.00 -6.10 -8.12
C PHE A 73 4.74 -6.21 -9.62
N GLU A 74 5.70 -6.73 -10.39
CA GLU A 74 5.53 -6.97 -11.81
C GLU A 74 4.48 -8.07 -12.08
N ASP A 75 4.49 -9.15 -11.29
CA ASP A 75 3.48 -10.21 -11.39
C ASP A 75 2.08 -9.68 -11.06
N LEU A 76 1.96 -8.91 -9.97
CA LEU A 76 0.71 -8.23 -9.61
C LEU A 76 0.23 -7.31 -10.74
N GLN A 77 1.11 -6.46 -11.27
CA GLN A 77 0.81 -5.56 -12.39
C GLN A 77 0.29 -6.32 -13.62
N LYS A 78 0.98 -7.40 -14.03
CA LYS A 78 0.59 -8.19 -15.20
C LYS A 78 -0.75 -8.90 -15.03
N ARG A 79 -1.02 -9.44 -13.84
CA ARG A 79 -2.19 -10.31 -13.59
C ARG A 79 -3.47 -9.54 -13.32
N VAL A 80 -3.40 -8.38 -12.66
CA VAL A 80 -4.59 -7.57 -12.33
C VAL A 80 -4.65 -6.23 -13.05
N ASN A 81 -3.68 -5.95 -13.94
CA ASN A 81 -3.57 -4.70 -14.70
C ASN A 81 -3.59 -3.45 -13.81
N VAL A 82 -2.95 -3.55 -12.64
CA VAL A 82 -2.74 -2.40 -11.76
C VAL A 82 -1.62 -1.52 -12.32
N THR A 83 -1.82 -0.21 -12.37
CA THR A 83 -0.95 0.71 -13.12
C THR A 83 0.48 0.76 -12.60
N ASP A 84 0.66 0.95 -11.29
CA ASP A 84 1.96 1.03 -10.63
C ASP A 84 1.79 0.71 -9.13
N PRO A 85 1.94 -0.56 -8.72
CA PRO A 85 1.75 -0.98 -7.32
C PRO A 85 2.56 -0.15 -6.33
N VAL A 86 3.80 0.20 -6.69
CA VAL A 86 4.72 0.93 -5.83
C VAL A 86 4.18 2.33 -5.55
N LYS A 87 3.75 3.06 -6.58
CA LYS A 87 3.18 4.41 -6.39
C LYS A 87 1.90 4.40 -5.54
N LEU A 88 1.05 3.40 -5.70
CA LEU A 88 -0.18 3.29 -4.90
C LEU A 88 0.14 3.05 -3.42
N LEU A 89 1.13 2.20 -3.14
CA LEU A 89 1.63 1.96 -1.78
C LEU A 89 2.32 3.19 -1.18
N VAL A 90 3.17 3.88 -1.95
CA VAL A 90 3.81 5.12 -1.50
C VAL A 90 2.76 6.14 -1.11
N ARG A 91 1.74 6.35 -1.95
CA ARG A 91 0.64 7.27 -1.64
C ARG A 91 -0.09 6.86 -0.36
N ARG A 92 -0.37 5.56 -0.17
CA ARG A 92 -0.98 5.06 1.05
C ARG A 92 -0.12 5.35 2.29
N ILE A 93 1.18 5.05 2.23
CA ILE A 93 2.09 5.28 3.36
C ILE A 93 2.17 6.76 3.68
N MET A 94 2.24 7.62 2.67
CA MET A 94 2.24 9.07 2.87
C MET A 94 0.97 9.54 3.56
N ASN A 95 -0.21 9.06 3.15
CA ASN A 95 -1.47 9.35 3.85
C ASN A 95 -1.43 8.93 5.32
N GLU A 96 -0.92 7.73 5.64
CA GLU A 96 -0.82 7.26 7.03
C GLU A 96 0.16 8.08 7.90
N LEU A 97 1.15 8.71 7.26
CA LEU A 97 2.11 9.59 7.92
C LEU A 97 1.56 11.01 8.13
N SER A 98 0.80 11.55 7.18
CA SER A 98 0.34 12.94 7.18
C SER A 98 -1.08 13.15 7.70
N GLU A 99 -1.94 12.14 7.64
CA GLU A 99 -3.36 12.23 8.01
C GLU A 99 -3.68 11.37 9.23
N ASP A 100 -4.80 11.69 9.91
CA ASP A 100 -5.38 10.85 10.94
C ASP A 100 -6.20 9.71 10.31
N GLU A 101 -5.50 8.83 9.61
CA GLU A 101 -6.07 7.62 9.03
C GLU A 101 -6.52 6.68 10.15
N LYS A 102 -7.84 6.39 10.19
CA LYS A 102 -8.45 5.49 11.17
C LYS A 102 -7.77 4.11 11.20
N TYR A 103 -7.36 3.61 10.03
CA TYR A 103 -6.64 2.35 9.91
C TYR A 103 -5.22 2.65 9.45
N LYS A 104 -4.21 2.18 10.19
CA LYS A 104 -2.81 2.25 9.79
C LYS A 104 -2.30 0.84 9.51
N ILE A 105 -2.07 0.54 8.23
CA ILE A 105 -1.70 -0.81 7.77
C ILE A 105 -0.20 -0.94 7.47
N PHE A 106 0.53 0.16 7.33
CA PHE A 106 1.98 0.16 7.08
C PHE A 106 2.79 0.91 8.12
N VAL A 107 2.22 1.94 8.75
CA VAL A 107 2.87 2.77 9.76
C VAL A 107 2.43 2.34 11.16
N ARG A 108 3.35 2.37 12.13
CA ARG A 108 3.02 2.06 13.54
C ARG A 108 2.05 3.11 14.10
N PRO A 109 0.96 2.70 14.79
CA PRO A 109 0.07 3.65 15.46
C PRO A 109 0.83 4.55 16.43
N GLY A 110 0.51 5.84 16.35
CA GLY A 110 0.95 6.94 17.23
C GLY A 110 0.69 6.64 18.68
#